data_AF-A0A0E0IE31-F1
#
_entry.id   AF-A0A0E0IE31-F1
#
_cell.length_a   1.000
_cell.length_b   1.000
_cell.length_c   1.000
_cell.angle_alpha   90.00
_cell.angle_beta   90.00
_cell.angle_gamma   90.00
#
_symmetry.space_group_name_H-M   'P 1'
#
loop_
_entity.id
_entity.type
_entity.pdbx_description
1 polymer ?
#
loop_
_entity_poly.entity_id
_entity_poly.type
_entity_poly.pdbx_seq_one_letter_code
_entity_poly.pdbx_strand_id
1 'polypeptide(L)'
;MDCILQCISASSTDNFPDETIENTLIPHDWVKHRPSYWSSGGHDDPDAPETLTYRLNCDMCIADEIKLFRMGHSKLPHGSDSFVTVEDENLMAIADENYVWTYTSPEFPMLQV
;
A
#
# COMPACT_ATOMS: atom_id res chain seq x y z
N MET A 1 3.64 17.04 11.12
CA MET A 1 3.98 17.35 9.71
C MET A 1 3.87 16.03 8.97
N ASP A 2 3.15 16.01 7.85
CA ASP A 2 3.01 14.79 7.06
C ASP A 2 4.28 14.56 6.25
N CYS A 3 4.76 13.31 6.26
CA CYS A 3 5.95 12.92 5.50
C CYS A 3 5.69 12.91 3.99
N ILE A 4 4.43 12.72 3.60
CA ILE A 4 3.98 12.64 2.20
C ILE A 4 3.44 14.00 1.78
N LEU A 5 3.91 14.50 0.64
CA LEU A 5 3.40 15.70 -0.03
C LEU A 5 2.29 15.36 -1.03
N GLN A 6 2.51 14.32 -1.84
CA GLN A 6 1.62 14.01 -2.96
C GLN A 6 1.78 12.54 -3.40
N CYS A 7 0.70 11.91 -3.84
CA CYS A 7 0.73 10.65 -4.59
C CYS A 7 1.15 10.90 -6.05
N ILE A 8 2.14 10.16 -6.54
CA ILE A 8 2.74 10.39 -7.86
C ILE A 8 2.23 9.41 -8.89
N SER A 9 2.21 8.12 -8.53
CA SER A 9 1.80 7.06 -9.44
C SER A 9 1.45 5.78 -8.68
N ALA A 10 0.79 4.88 -9.39
CA ALA A 10 0.69 3.48 -9.04
C ALA A 10 1.16 2.61 -10.21
N SER A 11 1.51 1.35 -9.95
CA SER A 11 1.72 0.32 -10.98
C SER A 11 0.52 0.21 -11.92
N SER A 12 -0.67 0.23 -11.35
CA SER A 12 -1.95 0.27 -12.05
C SER A 12 -2.99 0.99 -11.21
N THR A 13 -4.13 1.33 -11.80
CA THR A 13 -5.30 1.83 -11.07
C THR A 13 -6.53 1.42 -11.86
N ASP A 14 -7.57 0.96 -11.18
CA ASP A 14 -8.86 0.67 -11.80
C ASP A 14 -9.99 1.46 -11.13
N ASN A 15 -11.23 1.20 -11.56
CA ASN A 15 -12.43 1.75 -10.92
C ASN A 15 -12.44 3.28 -10.77
N PHE A 16 -11.87 4.01 -11.75
CA PHE A 16 -11.89 5.47 -11.78
C PHE A 16 -13.34 6.00 -11.91
N PRO A 17 -13.73 7.06 -11.16
CA PRO A 17 -12.92 7.90 -10.27
C PRO A 17 -13.00 7.53 -8.78
N ASP A 18 -13.51 6.34 -8.46
CA ASP A 18 -13.89 6.00 -7.08
C ASP A 18 -12.73 5.46 -6.26
N GLU A 19 -11.81 4.70 -6.86
CA GLU A 19 -10.74 3.95 -6.16
C GLU A 19 -9.32 4.41 -6.55
N THR A 20 -9.08 5.73 -6.54
CA THR A 20 -7.85 6.34 -7.06
C THR A 20 -6.73 6.45 -6.01
N ILE A 21 -5.50 6.73 -6.48
CA ILE A 21 -4.33 6.93 -5.61
C ILE A 21 -4.49 8.13 -4.65
N GLU A 22 -5.31 9.13 -4.99
CA GLU A 22 -5.56 10.28 -4.11
C GLU A 22 -6.30 9.89 -2.84
N ASN A 23 -7.09 8.81 -2.86
CA ASN A 23 -7.79 8.32 -1.68
C ASN A 23 -6.81 7.86 -0.58
N THR A 24 -5.60 7.43 -0.93
CA THR A 24 -4.62 6.95 0.07
C THR A 24 -3.97 8.08 0.86
N LEU A 25 -4.11 9.33 0.41
CA LEU A 25 -3.69 10.52 1.16
C LEU A 25 -4.71 10.93 2.22
N ILE A 26 -5.90 10.34 2.21
CA ILE A 26 -6.95 10.64 3.18
C ILE A 26 -6.77 9.70 4.37
N PRO A 27 -6.54 10.21 5.59
CA PRO A 27 -6.31 9.37 6.77
C PRO A 27 -7.57 8.67 7.30
N HIS A 28 -8.69 8.70 6.57
CA HIS A 28 -9.97 8.14 7.00
C HIS A 28 -10.46 7.08 6.00
N ASP A 29 -10.82 5.91 6.51
CA ASP A 29 -11.31 4.79 5.70
C ASP A 29 -12.63 5.08 4.97
N TRP A 30 -13.44 6.03 5.46
CA TRP A 30 -14.69 6.45 4.84
C TRP A 30 -14.77 7.96 4.65
N VAL A 31 -15.08 8.38 3.42
CA VAL A 31 -15.26 9.78 3.04
C VAL A 31 -16.58 9.93 2.30
N LYS A 32 -17.43 10.88 2.72
CA LYS A 32 -18.72 11.19 2.05
C LYS A 32 -19.59 9.94 1.78
N HIS A 33 -19.63 9.00 2.74
CA HIS A 33 -20.39 7.75 2.68
C HIS A 33 -19.85 6.66 1.73
N ARG A 34 -18.63 6.80 1.22
CA ARG A 34 -17.94 5.72 0.48
C ARG A 34 -16.62 5.35 1.15
N PRO A 35 -16.16 4.10 1.02
CA PRO A 35 -14.82 3.76 1.45
C PRO A 35 -13.78 4.53 0.62
N SER A 36 -12.66 4.89 1.24
CA SER A 36 -11.57 5.66 0.64
C SER A 36 -10.33 4.78 0.56
N TYR A 37 -10.15 4.13 -0.58
CA TYR A 37 -8.99 3.28 -0.86
C TYR A 37 -8.56 3.42 -2.32
N TRP A 38 -7.38 2.88 -2.61
CA TRP A 38 -6.90 2.63 -3.95
C TRP A 38 -7.03 1.15 -4.28
N SER A 39 -7.35 0.86 -5.54
CA SER A 39 -7.40 -0.49 -6.08
C SER A 39 -6.51 -0.65 -7.31
N SER A 40 -5.93 -1.83 -7.43
CA SER A 40 -5.17 -2.25 -8.60
C SER A 40 -6.08 -2.98 -9.58
N GLY A 41 -5.79 -2.81 -10.88
CA GLY A 41 -6.37 -3.62 -11.94
C GLY A 41 -5.89 -5.07 -11.95
N GLY A 42 -4.87 -5.38 -11.15
CA GLY A 42 -4.17 -6.65 -11.14
C GLY A 42 -3.17 -6.78 -12.28
N HIS A 43 -2.46 -7.91 -12.28
CA HIS A 43 -1.46 -8.24 -13.28
C HIS A 43 -1.49 -9.74 -13.59
N ASP A 44 -1.26 -10.12 -14.84
CA ASP A 44 -1.26 -11.53 -15.28
C ASP A 44 -0.04 -12.31 -14.77
N ASP A 45 1.11 -11.63 -14.72
CA ASP A 45 2.33 -12.15 -14.10
C ASP A 45 2.19 -12.08 -12.56
N PRO A 46 2.16 -13.22 -11.85
CA PRO A 46 2.05 -13.24 -10.39
C PRO A 46 3.29 -12.68 -9.68
N ASP A 47 4.43 -12.57 -10.37
CA ASP A 47 5.67 -12.03 -9.82
C ASP A 47 5.77 -10.50 -10.02
N ALA A 48 4.85 -9.90 -10.77
CA ALA A 48 4.84 -8.45 -10.97
C ALA A 48 4.35 -7.72 -9.70
N PRO A 49 5.12 -6.73 -9.19
CA PRO A 49 4.74 -6.02 -7.99
C PRO A 49 3.66 -4.96 -8.24
N GLU A 50 2.73 -4.86 -7.30
CA GLU A 50 1.82 -3.73 -7.21
C GLU A 50 2.42 -2.64 -6.31
N THR A 51 2.52 -1.41 -6.82
CA THR A 51 3.27 -0.33 -6.16
C THR A 51 2.48 0.97 -6.13
N LEU A 52 2.67 1.73 -5.04
CA LEU A 52 2.22 3.12 -4.89
C LEU A 52 3.46 3.99 -4.62
N THR A 53 3.62 5.05 -5.41
CA THR A 53 4.75 5.96 -5.32
C THR A 53 4.29 7.32 -4.82
N TYR A 54 4.97 7.82 -3.79
CA TYR A 54 4.68 9.11 -3.18
C TYR A 54 5.87 10.05 -3.24
N ARG A 55 5.59 11.34 -3.35
CA ARG A 55 6.56 12.41 -3.16
C ARG A 55 6.58 12.78 -1.69
N LEU A 56 7.79 12.83 -1.12
CA LEU A 56 8.01 13.29 0.24
C LEU A 56 7.92 14.81 0.34
N ASN A 57 7.55 15.31 1.51
CA ASN A 57 7.45 16.75 1.78
C ASN A 57 8.81 17.46 1.91
N CYS A 58 9.87 16.70 2.17
CA CYS A 58 11.26 17.17 2.20
C CYS A 58 12.15 16.19 1.42
N ASP A 59 13.37 16.62 1.08
CA ASP A 59 14.35 15.76 0.42
C ASP A 59 14.67 14.48 1.22
N MET A 60 14.48 14.54 2.54
CA MET A 60 14.55 13.39 3.45
C MET A 60 13.50 13.54 4.55
N CYS A 61 12.77 12.46 4.85
CA CYS A 61 11.86 12.39 6.01
C CYS A 61 12.05 11.07 6.76
N ILE A 62 11.78 11.08 8.06
CA ILE A 62 11.74 9.88 8.89
C ILE A 62 10.27 9.48 9.05
N ALA A 63 9.91 8.32 8.50
CA ALA A 63 8.61 7.71 8.76
C ALA A 63 8.73 6.83 10.00
N ASP A 64 7.99 7.15 11.05
CA ASP A 64 7.92 6.36 12.28
C ASP A 64 7.03 5.11 12.10
N GLU A 65 5.95 5.24 11.33
CA GLU A 65 4.99 4.17 11.09
C GLU A 65 4.40 4.26 9.67
N ILE A 66 4.16 3.10 9.04
CA ILE A 66 3.40 2.98 7.79
C ILE A 66 2.27 1.96 8.03
N LYS A 67 1.02 2.40 7.93
CA LYS A 67 -0.15 1.53 8.07
C LYS A 67 -0.68 1.12 6.71
N LEU A 68 -0.81 -0.18 6.50
CA LEU A 68 -1.39 -0.76 5.29
C LEU A 68 -2.65 -1.52 5.66
N PHE A 69 -3.77 -1.19 5.03
CA PHE A 69 -5.03 -1.91 5.19
C PHE A 69 -5.44 -2.52 3.86
N ARG A 70 -5.68 -3.84 3.85
CA ARG A 70 -6.16 -4.55 2.67
C ARG A 70 -7.68 -4.71 2.78
N MET A 71 -8.44 -3.98 1.97
CA MET A 71 -9.86 -4.29 1.76
C MET A 71 -9.96 -5.50 0.83
N GLY A 72 -10.51 -6.60 1.35
CA GLY A 72 -10.52 -7.89 0.68
C GLY A 72 -11.41 -7.91 -0.55
N HIS A 73 -10.82 -8.28 -1.69
CA HIS A 73 -11.22 -9.39 -2.57
C HIS A 73 -10.05 -9.61 -3.54
N SER A 74 -9.39 -10.78 -3.51
CA SER A 74 -8.40 -11.09 -4.55
C SER A 74 -9.12 -11.18 -5.89
N LYS A 75 -8.75 -10.36 -6.88
CA LYS A 75 -9.31 -10.43 -8.24
C LYS A 75 -8.76 -11.60 -9.06
N LEU A 76 -8.29 -12.67 -8.41
CA LEU A 76 -7.81 -13.86 -9.09
C LEU A 76 -8.90 -14.38 -10.04
N PRO A 77 -8.56 -14.67 -11.31
CA PRO A 77 -9.52 -15.29 -12.21
C PRO A 77 -10.03 -16.59 -11.60
N HIS A 78 -11.34 -16.81 -11.73
CA HIS A 78 -12.05 -17.98 -11.21
C HIS A 78 -11.57 -19.27 -11.91
N GLY A 79 -10.38 -19.74 -11.52
CA GLY A 79 -9.75 -20.97 -11.97
C GLY A 79 -9.71 -21.97 -10.84
N SER A 80 -10.83 -22.70 -10.68
CA SER A 80 -10.95 -23.98 -9.97
C SER A 80 -9.95 -24.23 -8.83
N ASP A 81 -10.33 -23.83 -7.62
CA ASP A 81 -10.23 -24.77 -6.50
C ASP A 81 -11.42 -24.57 -5.58
N SER A 82 -12.12 -25.67 -5.31
CA SER A 82 -13.25 -25.70 -4.38
C SER A 82 -12.72 -25.45 -2.97
N PHE A 83 -12.65 -24.19 -2.56
CA PHE A 83 -12.35 -23.89 -1.16
C PHE A 83 -13.65 -23.82 -0.38
N VAL A 84 -13.75 -24.75 0.56
CA VAL A 84 -14.74 -24.81 1.64
C VAL A 84 -14.88 -23.43 2.26
N THR A 85 -16.12 -22.94 2.39
CA THR A 85 -16.43 -21.81 3.27
C THR A 85 -16.13 -22.25 4.69
N VAL A 86 -14.91 -22.04 5.15
CA VAL A 86 -14.63 -22.06 6.58
C VAL A 86 -15.00 -20.68 7.07
N GLU A 87 -16.20 -20.58 7.61
CA GLU A 87 -16.55 -19.57 8.61
C GLU A 87 -15.57 -19.76 9.78
N ASP A 88 -14.38 -19.16 9.68
CA ASP A 88 -13.47 -19.06 10.79
C ASP A 88 -13.12 -17.59 10.95
N GLU A 89 -13.57 -17.03 12.07
CA GLU A 89 -13.41 -15.64 12.51
C GLU A 89 -11.94 -15.29 12.83
N ASN A 90 -10.99 -16.01 12.25
CA ASN A 90 -9.57 -15.95 12.55
C ASN A 90 -8.69 -15.84 11.29
N LEU A 91 -9.24 -15.43 10.14
CA LEU A 91 -8.47 -14.96 8.98
C LEU A 91 -7.82 -13.57 9.21
N MET A 92 -7.39 -13.30 10.44
CA MET A 92 -6.14 -12.60 10.70
C MET A 92 -4.99 -13.48 10.18
N ALA A 93 -4.94 -13.71 8.87
CA ALA A 93 -3.69 -14.06 8.22
C ALA A 93 -2.83 -12.81 8.35
N ILE A 94 -2.13 -12.72 9.49
CA ILE A 94 -1.01 -11.83 9.72
C ILE A 94 -0.11 -12.07 8.51
N ALA A 95 -0.19 -11.16 7.55
CA ALA A 95 0.69 -11.12 6.41
C ALA A 95 2.06 -10.77 6.98
N ASP A 96 2.78 -11.80 7.42
CA ASP A 96 4.20 -11.82 7.74
C ASP A 96 4.69 -10.51 8.39
N GLU A 97 4.52 -10.36 9.70
CA GLU A 97 5.15 -9.30 10.51
C GLU A 97 6.70 -9.37 10.51
N ASN A 98 7.31 -10.15 9.62
CA ASN A 98 8.74 -10.43 9.55
C ASN A 98 9.52 -9.52 8.60
N TYR A 99 8.91 -8.50 7.98
CA TYR A 99 9.64 -7.55 7.15
C TYR A 99 10.39 -6.51 8.00
N VAL A 100 11.52 -6.92 8.58
CA VAL A 100 12.49 -6.00 9.19
C VAL A 100 13.29 -5.34 8.07
N TRP A 101 12.99 -4.09 7.76
CA TRP A 101 13.84 -3.25 6.91
C TRP A 101 14.82 -2.48 7.80
N THR A 102 16.11 -2.54 7.47
CA THR A 102 17.13 -1.70 8.13
C THR A 102 17.71 -0.77 7.07
N TYR A 103 17.54 0.54 7.25
CA TYR A 103 18.23 1.54 6.45
C TYR A 103 19.54 1.90 7.13
N THR A 104 20.66 1.80 6.40
CA THR A 104 21.96 2.35 6.81
C THR A 104 22.35 3.42 5.81
N SER A 105 22.51 4.66 6.27
CA SER A 105 22.97 5.74 5.38
C SER A 105 24.40 5.47 4.90
N PRO A 106 24.78 5.90 3.69
CA PRO A 106 26.18 5.93 3.27
C PRO A 106 27.04 6.75 4.24
N GLU A 107 28.29 6.35 4.44
CA GLU A 107 29.25 7.15 5.21
C GLU A 107 29.63 8.40 4.42
N PHE A 108 29.25 9.56 4.93
CA PHE A 108 29.70 10.83 4.41
C PHE A 108 30.83 11.35 5.31
N PRO A 109 32.02 11.66 4.76
CA PRO A 109 33.09 12.23 5.57
C PRO A 109 32.62 13.56 6.15
N MET A 110 32.57 13.65 7.48
CA MET A 110 32.36 14.92 8.16
C MET A 110 33.61 15.77 7.99
N LEU A 111 33.63 16.63 6.96
CA LEU A 111 34.59 17.73 6.90
C LEU A 111 34.23 18.71 8.03
N GLN A 112 34.91 18.60 9.16
CA GLN A 112 34.95 19.67 10.15
C GLN A 112 35.72 20.84 9.56
N VAL A 113 35.06 22.01 9.49
CA VAL A 113 35.66 23.31 9.14
C VAL A 113 36.21 23.96 10.40
#